data_AF-A0ABD1LBD9-F1
#
_entry.id   AF-A0ABD1LBD9-F1
#
_cell.length_a   1.000
_cell.length_b   1.000
_cell.length_c   1.000
_cell.angle_alpha   90.00
_cell.angle_beta   90.00
_cell.angle_gamma   90.00
#
_symmetry.space_group_name_H-M   'P 1'
#
loop_
_entity.id
_entity.type
_entity.pdbx_description
1 polymer ?
#
loop_
_entity_poly.entity_id
_entity_poly.type
_entity_poly.pdbx_seq_one_letter_code
_entity_poly.pdbx_strand_id
1 'polypeptide(L)'
;MAESFLFSIAESLVAKLASRAFEEASQVLGVYDHLKEFKETLSLVKAVLLDAEQKQEQNNELREWLRQIKRVFYDAEDVLDEFECQTLRKQVIKAHGTTKSKNQKN
;
A
#
# COMPACT_ATOMS: atom_id res chain seq x y z
N MET A 1 3.97 -22.22 -5.49
CA MET A 1 5.24 -21.47 -5.29
C MET A 1 5.15 -20.00 -5.73
N ALA A 2 4.47 -19.66 -6.84
CA ALA A 2 4.22 -18.25 -7.19
C ALA A 2 3.11 -17.58 -6.33
N GLU A 3 2.12 -18.35 -5.91
CA GLU A 3 0.99 -17.85 -5.10
C GLU A 3 1.35 -17.48 -3.67
N SER A 4 2.24 -18.23 -3.02
CA SER A 4 2.76 -17.88 -1.70
C SER A 4 3.47 -16.53 -1.68
N PHE A 5 4.07 -16.14 -2.80
CA PHE A 5 4.71 -14.84 -2.97
C PHE A 5 3.67 -13.71 -3.18
N LEU A 6 2.63 -13.96 -3.99
CA LEU A 6 1.53 -13.00 -4.18
C LEU A 6 0.75 -12.74 -2.89
N PHE A 7 0.47 -13.82 -2.16
CA PHE A 7 -0.16 -13.75 -0.86
C PHE A 7 0.65 -12.90 0.13
N SER A 8 1.97 -13.09 0.16
CA SER A 8 2.87 -12.31 1.01
C SER A 8 2.86 -10.81 0.65
N ILE A 9 2.82 -10.45 -0.63
CA ILE A 9 2.69 -9.04 -1.04
C ILE A 9 1.33 -8.49 -0.61
N ALA A 10 0.23 -9.23 -0.84
CA ALA A 10 -1.10 -8.82 -0.40
C ALA A 10 -1.13 -8.52 1.10
N GLU A 11 -0.53 -9.39 1.91
CA GLU A 11 -0.42 -9.20 3.36
C GLU A 11 0.39 -7.96 3.73
N SER A 12 1.53 -7.75 3.07
CA SER A 12 2.35 -6.55 3.27
C SER A 12 1.56 -5.27 2.99
N LEU A 13 0.85 -5.21 1.85
CA LEU A 13 0.05 -4.05 1.47
C LEU A 13 -1.10 -3.80 2.45
N VAL A 14 -1.82 -4.85 2.84
CA VAL A 14 -2.90 -4.75 3.83
C VAL A 14 -2.38 -4.28 5.19
N ALA A 15 -1.21 -4.75 5.62
CA ALA A 15 -0.58 -4.33 6.86
C ALA A 15 -0.13 -2.86 6.80
N LYS A 16 0.49 -2.43 5.70
CA LYS A 16 0.86 -1.01 5.46
C LYS A 16 -0.37 -0.11 5.53
N LEU A 17 -1.44 -0.46 4.82
CA LEU A 17 -2.71 0.28 4.80
C LEU A 17 -3.46 0.26 6.14
N ALA A 18 -3.23 -0.75 6.98
CA ALA A 18 -3.78 -0.83 8.33
C ALA A 18 -2.94 -0.08 9.37
N SER A 19 -1.77 0.44 9.00
CA SER A 19 -0.87 1.11 9.94
C SER A 19 -1.40 2.49 10.31
N ARG A 20 -1.20 2.87 11.57
CA ARG A 20 -1.64 4.16 12.10
C ARG A 20 -0.98 5.35 11.39
N ALA A 21 0.30 5.21 11.03
CA ALA A 21 1.03 6.25 10.30
C ALA A 21 0.37 6.52 8.94
N PHE A 22 -0.09 5.46 8.26
CA PHE A 22 -0.73 5.56 6.96
C PHE A 22 -2.15 6.12 7.06
N GLU A 23 -2.92 5.73 8.08
CA GLU A 23 -4.23 6.31 8.39
C GLU A 23 -4.15 7.82 8.67
N GLU A 24 -3.23 8.25 9.54
CA GLU A 24 -3.06 9.67 9.86
C GLU A 24 -2.60 10.47 8.62
N ALA A 25 -1.69 9.92 7.82
CA ALA A 25 -1.20 10.55 6.60
C ALA A 25 -2.28 10.69 5.52
N SER A 26 -3.08 9.65 5.33
CA SER A 26 -4.14 9.62 4.32
C SER A 26 -5.30 10.55 4.66
N GLN A 27 -5.62 10.73 5.96
CA GLN A 27 -6.57 11.74 6.41
C GLN A 27 -6.06 13.16 6.15
N VAL A 28 -4.79 13.45 6.46
CA VAL A 28 -4.18 14.78 6.19
C VAL A 28 -4.18 15.12 4.70
N LEU A 29 -4.07 14.11 3.83
CA LEU A 29 -4.03 14.28 2.38
C LEU A 29 -5.40 14.13 1.71
N GLY A 30 -6.47 13.81 2.46
CA GLY A 30 -7.83 13.71 1.95
C GLY A 30 -8.08 12.50 1.05
N VAL A 31 -7.27 11.44 1.17
CA VAL A 31 -7.34 10.22 0.34
C VAL A 31 -7.74 8.98 1.14
N TYR A 32 -8.16 9.16 2.39
CA TYR A 32 -8.50 8.07 3.32
C TYR A 32 -9.54 7.11 2.76
N ASP A 33 -10.67 7.62 2.24
CA ASP A 33 -11.76 6.78 1.74
C ASP A 33 -11.32 5.92 0.55
N HIS A 34 -10.58 6.49 -0.39
CA HIS A 34 -10.01 5.75 -1.53
C HIS A 34 -9.04 4.65 -1.09
N LEU A 35 -8.21 4.91 -0.08
CA LEU A 35 -7.23 3.94 0.42
C LEU A 35 -7.90 2.85 1.28
N LYS A 36 -9.02 3.17 1.94
CA LYS A 36 -9.87 2.21 2.62
C LYS A 36 -10.54 1.25 1.63
N GLU A 37 -11.15 1.79 0.57
CA GLU A 37 -11.72 0.97 -0.52
C GLU A 37 -10.65 0.07 -1.18
N PHE A 38 -9.45 0.62 -1.36
CA PHE A 38 -8.31 -0.13 -1.90
C PHE A 38 -7.89 -1.29 -0.99
N LYS A 39 -7.85 -1.08 0.33
CA LYS A 39 -7.57 -2.13 1.32
C LYS A 39 -8.62 -3.24 1.31
N GLU A 40 -9.90 -2.88 1.20
CA GLU A 40 -11.01 -3.83 1.12
C GLU A 40 -10.90 -4.67 -0.16
N THR A 41 -10.59 -4.04 -1.29
CA THR A 41 -10.35 -4.71 -2.57
C THR A 41 -9.16 -5.67 -2.48
N LEU A 42 -8.03 -5.26 -1.90
CA LEU A 42 -6.87 -6.13 -1.71
C LEU A 42 -7.18 -7.33 -0.81
N SER A 43 -8.03 -7.14 0.20
CA SER A 43 -8.46 -8.22 1.09
C SER A 43 -9.34 -9.24 0.35
N LEU A 44 -10.21 -8.78 -0.55
CA LEU A 44 -10.99 -9.66 -1.43
C LEU A 44 -10.07 -10.45 -2.37
N VAL A 45 -9.12 -9.78 -3.01
CA VAL A 45 -8.16 -10.44 -3.90
C VAL A 45 -7.33 -11.48 -3.14
N LYS A 46 -6.87 -11.18 -1.91
CA LYS A 46 -6.19 -12.14 -1.04
C LYS A 46 -7.02 -13.41 -0.82
N ALA A 47 -8.32 -13.27 -0.56
CA ALA A 47 -9.22 -14.42 -0.40
C ALA A 47 -9.33 -15.26 -1.69
N VAL A 48 -9.44 -14.59 -2.84
CA VAL A 48 -9.47 -15.27 -4.16
C VAL A 48 -8.15 -15.99 -4.45
N LEU A 49 -6.99 -15.40 -4.10
CA LEU A 49 -5.68 -16.02 -4.27
C LEU A 49 -5.53 -17.31 -3.44
N LEU A 50 -6.04 -17.31 -2.20
CA LEU A 50 -6.07 -18.51 -1.36
C LEU A 50 -6.91 -19.64 -1.99
N ASP A 51 -8.08 -19.31 -2.54
CA ASP A 51 -8.94 -20.28 -3.21
C ASP A 51 -8.36 -20.75 -4.56
N ALA A 52 -7.59 -19.90 -5.23
CA ALA A 52 -6.97 -20.17 -6.51
C ALA A 52 -5.76 -21.13 -6.40
N GLU A 53 -5.06 -21.13 -5.25
CA GLU A 53 -3.89 -22.00 -5.01
C GLU A 53 -4.22 -23.49 -5.24
N GLN A 54 -5.43 -23.92 -4.88
CA GLN A 54 -5.89 -25.31 -5.07
C GLN A 54 -6.29 -25.66 -6.51
N LYS A 55 -6.56 -24.66 -7.37
CA LYS A 55 -7.21 -24.85 -8.68
C LYS A 55 -6.37 -24.43 -9.89
N GLN A 56 -5.24 -23.75 -9.65
CA GLN A 56 -4.43 -23.14 -10.73
C GLN A 56 -3.70 -24.14 -11.62
N GLU A 57 -3.32 -25.33 -11.13
CA GLU A 57 -2.45 -26.26 -11.90
C GLU A 57 -3.12 -26.77 -13.18
N GLN A 58 -4.45 -26.73 -13.25
CA GLN A 58 -5.24 -27.25 -14.37
C GLN A 58 -5.96 -26.14 -15.15
N ASN A 59 -5.81 -24.86 -14.78
CA ASN A 59 -6.54 -23.76 -15.38
C ASN A 59 -5.60 -22.64 -15.89
N ASN A 60 -5.41 -22.61 -17.21
CA ASN A 60 -4.57 -21.61 -17.89
C ASN A 60 -5.12 -20.18 -17.77
N GLU A 61 -6.44 -19.99 -17.73
CA GLU A 61 -7.06 -18.68 -17.55
C GLU A 61 -6.79 -18.14 -16.14
N LEU A 62 -6.90 -19.00 -15.14
CA LEU A 62 -6.58 -18.66 -13.75
C LEU A 62 -5.12 -18.24 -13.63
N ARG A 63 -4.20 -18.95 -14.28
CA ARG A 63 -2.78 -18.58 -14.29
C ARG A 63 -2.51 -17.23 -14.95
N GLU A 64 -3.28 -16.84 -15.97
CA GLU A 64 -3.18 -15.51 -16.58
C GLU A 64 -3.69 -14.43 -15.64
N TRP A 65 -4.85 -14.64 -15.02
CA TRP A 65 -5.44 -13.75 -14.02
C TRP A 65 -4.48 -13.49 -12.86
N LEU A 66 -3.88 -14.54 -12.30
CA LEU A 66 -2.89 -14.46 -11.21
C LEU A 66 -1.67 -13.63 -11.61
N ARG A 67 -1.21 -13.74 -12.86
CA ARG A 67 -0.10 -12.92 -13.37
C ARG A 67 -0.46 -11.44 -13.49
N GLN A 68 -1.69 -11.11 -13.87
CA GLN A 68 -2.14 -9.72 -13.94
C GLN A 68 -2.28 -9.12 -12.54
N ILE A 69 -2.89 -9.87 -11.60
CA ILE A 69 -2.97 -9.48 -10.19
C ILE A 69 -1.57 -9.19 -9.62
N LYS A 70 -0.57 -10.02 -9.97
CA LYS A 70 0.82 -9.78 -9.59
C LYS A 70 1.33 -8.40 -9.97
N ARG A 71 1.07 -7.97 -11.21
CA ARG A 71 1.51 -6.66 -11.70
C ARG A 71 0.84 -5.53 -10.94
N VAL A 72 -0.48 -5.62 -10.75
CA VAL A 72 -1.25 -4.63 -10.00
C VAL A 72 -0.75 -4.50 -8.56
N PHE A 73 -0.34 -5.60 -7.93
CA PHE A 73 0.20 -5.57 -6.57
C PHE A 73 1.55 -4.89 -6.49
N TYR A 74 2.43 -5.07 -7.49
CA TYR A 74 3.68 -4.32 -7.55
C TYR A 74 3.44 -2.83 -7.77
N ASP A 75 2.57 -2.47 -8.71
CA ASP A 75 2.24 -1.07 -8.96
C ASP A 75 1.65 -0.41 -7.70
N ALA A 76 0.85 -1.15 -6.92
CA ALA A 76 0.33 -0.70 -5.65
C ALA A 76 1.41 -0.53 -4.58
N GLU A 77 2.36 -1.46 -4.48
CA GLU A 77 3.48 -1.35 -3.55
C GLU A 77 4.31 -0.09 -3.83
N ASP A 78 4.66 0.14 -5.09
CA ASP A 78 5.41 1.33 -5.52
C ASP A 78 4.67 2.63 -5.17
N VAL A 79 3.36 2.68 -5.39
CA VAL A 79 2.53 3.86 -5.05
C VAL A 79 2.46 4.11 -3.54
N LEU A 80 2.30 3.05 -2.74
CA LEU A 80 2.23 3.18 -1.28
C LEU A 80 3.58 3.57 -0.68
N ASP A 81 4.68 3.07 -1.23
CA ASP A 81 6.04 3.42 -0.81
C ASP A 81 6.37 4.88 -1.13
N GLU A 82 6.01 5.36 -2.32
CA GLU A 82 6.16 6.78 -2.67
C GLU A 82 5.29 7.67 -1.76
N PHE A 83 4.07 7.24 -1.44
CA PHE A 83 3.20 7.97 -0.53
C PHE A 83 3.81 8.09 0.88
N GLU A 84 4.36 7.01 1.42
CA GLU A 84 5.05 7.01 2.70
C GLU A 84 6.28 7.93 2.67
N CYS A 85 7.09 7.84 1.62
CA CYS A 85 8.26 8.69 1.42
C CYS A 85 7.89 10.19 1.40
N GLN A 86 6.86 10.58 0.63
CA GLN A 86 6.38 11.96 0.56
C GLN A 86 5.81 12.45 1.88
N THR A 87 5.12 11.57 2.62
CA THR A 87 4.60 11.88 3.95
C THR A 87 5.74 12.16 4.92
N LEU A 88 6.74 11.28 4.99
CA LEU A 88 7.93 11.47 5.83
C LEU A 88 8.69 12.74 5.45
N ARG A 89 8.88 12.99 4.15
CA ARG A 89 9.52 14.22 3.65
C ARG A 89 8.79 15.48 4.12
N LYS A 90 7.46 15.50 4.06
CA LYS A 90 6.65 16.62 4.58
C LYS A 90 6.84 16.80 6.09
N GLN A 91 6.92 15.73 6.86
CA GLN A 91 7.18 15.80 8.31
C GLN A 91 8.56 16.39 8.62
N VAL A 92 9.62 15.93 7.93
CA VAL A 92 10.98 16.45 8.10
C VAL A 92 11.06 17.94 7.75
N ILE A 93 10.46 18.37 6.64
CA ILE A 93 10.43 19.80 6.25
C ILE A 93 9.71 20.64 7.32
N LYS A 94 8.57 20.16 7.86
CA LYS A 94 7.87 20.85 8.96
C LYS A 94 8.74 20.95 10.22
N ALA A 95 9.47 19.88 10.55
CA ALA A 95 10.33 19.83 11.73
C ALA A 95 11.59 20.74 11.61
N HIS A 96 12.12 20.92 10.40
CA HIS A 96 13.32 21.75 10.17
C HIS A 96 13.01 23.19 9.73
N GLY A 97 11.85 23.47 9.16
CA GLY A 97 11.43 24.83 8.80
C GLY A 97 11.14 25.74 10.01
N THR A 98 10.90 25.15 11.17
CA THR A 98 10.53 25.87 12.41
C THR A 98 11.72 26.40 13.23
N THR A 99 12.97 26.09 12.87
CA THR A 99 14.16 26.53 13.62
C THR A 99 14.75 27.87 13.19
N LYS A 100 14.34 28.45 12.04
CA LYS A 100 14.93 29.71 11.52
C LYS A 100 14.24 31.02 11.92
N SER A 101 13.15 31.01 12.69
CA SER A 101 12.43 32.23 13.08
C SER A 101 12.36 32.41 14.61
N LYS A 102 13.51 32.58 15.27
CA LYS A 102 13.54 33.10 16.65
C LYS A 102 14.71 34.02 17.02
N ASN A 103 15.62 34.34 16.10
CA ASN A 103 16.74 35.25 16.39
C ASN A 103 16.72 36.49 15.48
N GLN A 104 15.69 37.34 15.61
CA GLN A 104 15.80 38.75 15.26
C GLN A 104 14.65 39.56 15.89
N LYS A 105 14.74 39.83 17.18
CA LYS A 105 14.10 41.01 17.80
C LYS A 105 15.10 41.62 18.78
N ASN A 106 15.59 42.78 18.35
CA ASN A 106 16.15 43.93 19.10
C ASN A 106 16.33 43.77 20.60
#